data_AF-A0AAU4NL25-F1
#
_entry.id   AF-A0AAU4NL25-F1
#
_cell.length_a   1.000
_cell.length_b   1.000
_cell.length_c   1.000
_cell.angle_alpha   90.00
_cell.angle_beta   90.00
_cell.angle_gamma   90.00
#
_symmetry.space_group_name_H-M   'P 1'
#
loop_
_entity.id
_entity.type
_entity.pdbx_description
1 polymer ?
#
loop_
_entity_poly.entity_id
_entity_poly.type
_entity_poly.pdbx_seq_one_letter_code
_entity_poly.pdbx_strand_id
1 'polypeptide(L)'
;MSRTGPLVSPRALRDAEPASADAALRVADSRDALRAILTGADDRVAVVVGPCSVHDPIAALDYARRLAVLADEVGDRLQVIMRVYFEKPRTSVGWKGLLSDPGLDGSDDLDAGLRAARRILAAIVDGGLPTATEFLDPALSGHLSDLVTYGAIGARTASSQVHRQMVSGLPMPVGIKNGTDGDVQVAVDGVRSARSPHVYAGVDDDGRLAAVRTTGNEDAHVILRGGSSGPNYDAASVTDAGERLRRSGADPRVVVDVSHGNSAKNHRRQLDVMGDLADRIAGGDRGVVGVMVESFLVEGRQDLGTLGEPLTYGQSITDACLGWADTERAVRALADAVSARRAVGTGR
;
A
#
# COMPACT_ATOMS: atom_id res chain seq x y z
N MET A 1 -5.94 7.36 35.05
CA MET A 1 -4.45 7.26 35.09
C MET A 1 -4.01 6.49 33.87
N SER A 2 -3.04 7.01 33.12
CA SER A 2 -2.39 6.27 32.02
C SER A 2 -1.51 5.16 32.58
N ARG A 3 -1.44 4.02 31.88
CA ARG A 3 -0.48 2.94 32.14
C ARG A 3 0.55 2.95 31.03
N THR A 4 1.81 2.67 31.37
CA THR A 4 2.92 2.55 30.41
C THR A 4 3.59 1.20 30.61
N GLY A 5 3.98 0.56 29.51
CA GLY A 5 4.67 -0.73 29.49
C GLY A 5 5.69 -0.77 28.35
N PRO A 6 6.67 -1.69 28.41
CA PRO A 6 7.59 -1.89 27.32
C PRO A 6 6.87 -2.46 26.10
N LEU A 7 7.40 -2.17 24.91
CA LEU A 7 7.00 -2.78 23.64
C LEU A 7 8.20 -3.54 23.09
N VAL A 8 7.98 -4.65 22.38
CA VAL A 8 9.06 -5.41 21.73
C VAL A 8 9.87 -4.50 20.79
N SER A 9 11.21 -4.58 20.84
CA SER A 9 12.06 -3.81 19.92
C SER A 9 12.01 -4.39 18.51
N PRO A 10 12.34 -3.60 17.46
CA PRO A 10 12.44 -4.12 16.10
C PRO A 10 13.33 -5.37 16.00
N ARG A 11 14.54 -5.33 16.57
CA ARG A 11 15.48 -6.47 16.56
C ARG A 11 14.88 -7.69 17.26
N ALA A 12 14.35 -7.53 18.48
CA ALA A 12 13.78 -8.64 19.22
C ALA A 12 12.56 -9.25 18.53
N LEU A 13 11.77 -8.45 17.82
CA LEU A 13 10.65 -8.94 17.02
C LEU A 13 11.14 -9.75 15.81
N ARG A 14 12.19 -9.28 15.12
CA ARG A 14 12.81 -10.03 14.01
C ARG A 14 13.38 -11.38 14.46
N ASP A 15 14.01 -11.42 15.63
CA ASP A 15 14.57 -12.64 16.21
C ASP A 15 13.47 -13.62 16.66
N ALA A 16 12.38 -13.10 17.23
CA ALA A 16 11.28 -13.92 17.73
C ALA A 16 10.35 -14.44 16.62
N GLU A 17 10.18 -13.69 15.53
CA GLU A 17 9.33 -14.04 14.40
C GLU A 17 10.14 -13.92 13.09
N PRO A 18 11.13 -14.81 12.86
CA PRO A 18 11.97 -14.76 11.68
C PRO A 18 11.16 -15.11 10.42
N ALA A 19 11.48 -14.45 9.31
CA ALA A 19 11.06 -14.93 7.99
C ALA A 19 12.03 -16.00 7.47
N SER A 20 11.71 -16.64 6.35
CA SER A 20 12.65 -17.59 5.72
C SER A 20 13.98 -16.94 5.34
N ALA A 21 15.01 -17.78 5.14
CA ALA A 21 16.33 -17.31 4.70
C ALA A 21 16.30 -16.56 3.36
N ASP A 22 15.31 -16.85 2.50
CA ASP A 22 15.17 -16.25 1.17
C ASP A 22 14.34 -14.95 1.19
N ALA A 23 13.62 -14.67 2.29
CA ALA A 23 12.67 -13.55 2.34
C ALA A 23 13.32 -12.21 2.04
N ALA A 24 14.52 -11.96 2.58
CA ALA A 24 15.26 -10.72 2.35
C ALA A 24 15.61 -10.50 0.87
N LEU A 25 16.03 -11.57 0.17
CA LEU A 25 16.32 -11.52 -1.27
C LEU A 25 15.05 -11.27 -2.08
N ARG A 26 13.97 -11.99 -1.78
CA ARG A 26 12.68 -11.80 -2.47
C ARG A 26 12.16 -10.38 -2.33
N VAL A 27 12.26 -9.79 -1.14
CA VAL A 27 11.85 -8.40 -0.89
C VAL A 27 12.75 -7.42 -1.65
N ALA A 28 14.06 -7.64 -1.65
CA ALA A 28 15.02 -6.81 -2.39
C ALA A 28 14.73 -6.83 -3.90
N ASP A 29 14.64 -8.02 -4.49
CA ASP A 29 14.35 -8.21 -5.92
C ASP A 29 12.99 -7.57 -6.31
N SER A 30 11.99 -7.72 -5.45
CA SER A 30 10.68 -7.10 -5.68
C SER A 30 10.73 -5.58 -5.60
N ARG A 31 11.55 -5.00 -4.72
CA ARG A 31 11.76 -3.55 -4.64
C ARG A 31 12.46 -3.04 -5.89
N ASP A 32 13.46 -3.75 -6.40
CA ASP A 32 14.20 -3.36 -7.60
C ASP A 32 13.32 -3.47 -8.85
N ALA A 33 12.51 -4.53 -8.98
CA ALA A 33 11.50 -4.63 -10.02
C ALA A 33 10.51 -3.46 -9.98
N LEU A 34 10.07 -3.07 -8.78
CA LEU A 34 9.13 -1.96 -8.61
C LEU A 34 9.76 -0.62 -8.96
N ARG A 35 11.03 -0.40 -8.58
CA ARG A 35 11.81 0.77 -9.01
C ARG A 35 11.92 0.85 -10.53
N ALA A 36 12.14 -0.28 -11.20
CA ALA A 36 12.21 -0.32 -12.66
C ALA A 36 10.88 0.10 -13.31
N ILE A 37 9.74 -0.36 -12.78
CA ILE A 37 8.41 0.07 -13.24
C ILE A 37 8.21 1.56 -12.99
N LEU A 38 8.51 2.02 -11.77
CA LEU A 38 8.32 3.41 -11.37
C LEU A 38 9.18 4.38 -12.18
N THR A 39 10.39 3.98 -12.57
CA THR A 39 11.31 4.78 -13.42
C THR A 39 10.99 4.66 -14.91
N GLY A 40 10.12 3.73 -15.31
CA GLY A 40 9.81 3.41 -16.71
C GLY A 40 10.89 2.58 -17.42
N ALA A 41 11.87 2.05 -16.69
CA ALA A 41 12.84 1.08 -17.20
C ALA A 41 12.20 -0.30 -17.46
N ASP A 42 11.12 -0.61 -16.76
CA ASP A 42 10.23 -1.74 -17.00
C ASP A 42 8.86 -1.21 -17.43
N ASP A 43 8.30 -1.79 -18.48
CA ASP A 43 7.02 -1.39 -19.06
C ASP A 43 5.83 -2.16 -18.49
N ARG A 44 6.01 -2.94 -17.43
CA ARG A 44 4.90 -3.48 -16.64
C ARG A 44 4.17 -2.38 -15.88
N VAL A 45 3.06 -2.73 -15.24
CA VAL A 45 2.29 -1.84 -14.34
C VAL A 45 2.25 -2.46 -12.95
N ALA A 46 2.50 -1.65 -11.91
CA ALA A 46 2.41 -2.11 -10.53
C ALA A 46 0.94 -2.20 -10.07
N VAL A 47 0.59 -3.26 -9.35
CA VAL A 47 -0.78 -3.49 -8.87
C VAL A 47 -0.75 -3.79 -7.37
N VAL A 48 -1.08 -2.81 -6.56
CA VAL A 48 -1.23 -2.99 -5.11
C VAL A 48 -2.67 -3.40 -4.81
N VAL A 49 -2.90 -4.67 -4.48
CA VAL A 49 -4.25 -5.25 -4.41
C VAL A 49 -4.43 -6.15 -3.20
N GLY A 50 -5.56 -6.00 -2.51
CA GLY A 50 -5.86 -6.77 -1.30
C GLY A 50 -6.84 -6.06 -0.37
N PRO A 51 -7.08 -6.61 0.82
CA PRO A 51 -8.14 -6.12 1.69
C PRO A 51 -7.90 -4.68 2.14
N CYS A 52 -8.98 -3.94 2.42
CA CYS A 52 -8.87 -2.59 2.98
C CYS A 52 -8.01 -2.59 4.25
N SER A 53 -8.23 -3.55 5.15
CA SER A 53 -7.40 -3.83 6.31
C SER A 53 -7.43 -5.33 6.64
N VAL A 54 -6.33 -5.84 7.20
CA VAL A 54 -6.22 -7.23 7.65
C VAL A 54 -6.68 -7.34 9.09
N HIS A 55 -7.68 -8.18 9.34
CA HIS A 55 -8.23 -8.47 10.68
C HIS A 55 -8.21 -9.97 10.98
N ASP A 56 -8.31 -10.83 9.96
CA ASP A 56 -8.24 -12.28 10.08
C ASP A 56 -6.98 -12.80 9.35
N PRO A 57 -5.96 -13.29 10.09
CA PRO A 57 -4.75 -13.87 9.51
C PRO A 57 -5.02 -15.07 8.59
N ILE A 58 -6.04 -15.89 8.88
CA ILE A 58 -6.36 -17.09 8.10
C ILE A 58 -6.92 -16.67 6.74
N ALA A 59 -7.92 -15.79 6.73
CA ALA A 59 -8.50 -15.26 5.49
C ALA A 59 -7.48 -14.46 4.66
N ALA A 60 -6.58 -13.71 5.32
CA ALA A 60 -5.51 -12.99 4.63
C ALA A 60 -4.56 -13.96 3.89
N LEU A 61 -4.18 -15.08 4.52
CA LEU A 61 -3.30 -16.08 3.90
C LEU A 61 -4.01 -16.91 2.82
N ASP A 62 -5.32 -17.16 2.93
CA ASP A 62 -6.12 -17.72 1.83
C ASP A 62 -6.11 -16.78 0.62
N TYR A 63 -6.44 -15.50 0.84
CA TYR A 63 -6.37 -14.49 -0.21
C TYR A 63 -4.98 -14.41 -0.86
N ALA A 64 -3.91 -14.43 -0.05
CA ALA A 64 -2.54 -14.43 -0.54
C ALA A 64 -2.24 -15.63 -1.46
N ARG A 65 -2.66 -16.85 -1.10
CA ARG A 65 -2.45 -18.04 -1.94
C ARG A 65 -3.14 -17.92 -3.28
N ARG A 66 -4.37 -17.39 -3.32
CA ARG A 66 -5.09 -17.17 -4.58
C ARG A 66 -4.44 -16.07 -5.42
N LEU A 67 -4.00 -14.99 -4.77
CA LEU A 67 -3.30 -13.89 -5.43
C LEU A 67 -1.95 -14.32 -5.99
N ALA A 68 -1.25 -15.25 -5.35
CA ALA A 68 0.03 -15.76 -5.84
C ALA A 68 -0.13 -16.47 -7.20
N VAL A 69 -1.18 -17.28 -7.35
CA VAL A 69 -1.50 -17.93 -8.63
C VAL A 69 -1.79 -16.91 -9.73
N LEU A 70 -2.61 -15.89 -9.41
CA LEU A 70 -2.91 -14.82 -10.36
C LEU A 70 -1.66 -14.00 -10.71
N ALA A 71 -0.81 -13.70 -9.73
CA ALA A 71 0.41 -12.93 -9.91
C ALA A 71 1.41 -13.62 -10.84
N ASP A 72 1.55 -14.95 -10.73
CA ASP A 72 2.37 -15.75 -11.64
C ASP A 72 1.84 -15.67 -13.09
N GLU A 73 0.53 -15.80 -13.26
CA GLU A 73 -0.11 -15.75 -14.58
C GLU A 73 0.10 -14.41 -15.32
N VAL A 74 0.08 -13.29 -14.60
CA VAL A 74 0.19 -11.93 -15.19
C VAL A 74 1.57 -11.30 -15.03
N GLY A 75 2.55 -12.02 -14.47
CA GLY A 75 3.82 -11.48 -14.01
C GLY A 75 4.71 -10.84 -15.09
N ASP A 76 4.51 -11.22 -16.35
CA ASP A 76 5.18 -10.64 -17.52
C ASP A 76 4.64 -9.26 -17.91
N ARG A 77 3.48 -8.87 -17.40
CA ARG A 77 2.75 -7.63 -17.72
C ARG A 77 2.51 -6.75 -16.50
N LEU A 78 2.36 -7.35 -15.33
CA LEU A 78 2.06 -6.66 -14.08
C LEU A 78 3.03 -7.10 -12.99
N GLN A 79 3.35 -6.19 -12.06
CA GLN A 79 3.91 -6.58 -10.77
C GLN A 79 2.81 -6.49 -9.72
N VAL A 80 2.25 -7.65 -9.36
CA VAL A 80 1.23 -7.76 -8.32
C VAL A 80 1.88 -7.73 -6.94
N ILE A 81 1.41 -6.84 -6.08
CA ILE A 81 1.90 -6.64 -4.72
C ILE A 81 0.68 -6.72 -3.79
N MET A 82 0.71 -7.63 -2.83
CA MET A 82 -0.43 -7.79 -1.92
C MET A 82 -0.52 -6.61 -0.97
N ARG A 83 -1.69 -5.98 -0.90
CA ARG A 83 -2.01 -4.99 0.13
C ARG A 83 -2.23 -5.67 1.50
N VAL A 84 -1.38 -5.38 2.46
CA VAL A 84 -1.37 -5.93 3.83
C VAL A 84 -1.33 -4.77 4.84
N TYR A 85 -2.50 -4.19 5.13
CA TYR A 85 -2.62 -2.99 5.96
C TYR A 85 -3.13 -3.37 7.35
N PHE A 86 -2.36 -3.08 8.38
CA PHE A 86 -2.65 -3.46 9.76
C PHE A 86 -3.26 -2.34 10.60
N GLU A 87 -3.29 -1.12 10.08
CA GLU A 87 -3.79 0.07 10.78
C GLU A 87 -4.87 0.74 9.93
N LYS A 88 -5.82 1.39 10.60
CA LYS A 88 -6.80 2.26 9.94
C LYS A 88 -6.89 3.59 10.70
N PRO A 89 -6.54 4.74 10.09
CA PRO A 89 -6.77 6.02 10.74
C PRO A 89 -8.28 6.24 10.97
N ARG A 90 -8.69 6.41 12.23
CA ARG A 90 -10.07 6.73 12.63
C ARG A 90 -10.15 8.13 13.20
N THR A 91 -11.22 8.86 12.84
CA THR A 91 -11.56 10.18 13.41
C THR A 91 -12.49 10.08 14.62
N SER A 92 -12.99 8.88 14.92
CA SER A 92 -13.92 8.55 15.99
C SER A 92 -13.58 7.19 16.62
N VAL A 93 -14.31 6.80 17.66
CA VAL A 93 -14.17 5.48 18.31
C VAL A 93 -14.47 4.36 17.31
N GLY A 94 -13.61 3.35 17.24
CA GLY A 94 -13.73 2.17 16.40
C GLY A 94 -12.43 1.36 16.38
N TRP A 95 -12.48 0.14 15.83
CA TRP A 95 -11.28 -0.70 15.71
C TRP A 95 -10.17 0.02 14.93
N LYS A 96 -8.98 0.08 15.54
CA LYS A 96 -7.82 0.83 15.04
C LYS A 96 -6.95 0.02 14.09
N GLY A 97 -7.10 -1.30 14.09
CA GLY A 97 -6.29 -2.20 13.28
C GLY A 97 -5.78 -3.39 14.08
N LEU A 98 -5.29 -4.41 13.36
CA LEU A 98 -4.74 -5.65 13.93
C LEU A 98 -3.50 -5.36 14.77
N LEU A 99 -2.74 -4.31 14.42
CA LEU A 99 -1.61 -3.88 15.24
C LEU A 99 -2.03 -3.43 16.63
N SER A 100 -3.19 -2.79 16.79
CA SER A 100 -3.67 -2.34 18.10
C SER A 100 -4.46 -3.43 18.81
N ASP A 101 -5.39 -4.10 18.13
CA ASP A 101 -6.33 -5.04 18.73
C ASP A 101 -6.46 -6.28 17.84
N PRO A 102 -5.49 -7.22 17.92
CA PRO A 102 -5.46 -8.42 17.07
C PRO A 102 -6.55 -9.44 17.41
N GLY A 103 -7.10 -9.39 18.63
CA GLY A 103 -8.16 -10.29 19.10
C GLY A 103 -9.57 -9.83 18.73
N LEU A 104 -9.73 -8.59 18.25
CA LEU A 104 -11.04 -7.95 18.07
C LEU A 104 -11.88 -7.99 19.36
N ASP A 105 -11.21 -7.83 20.50
CA ASP A 105 -11.80 -7.96 21.84
C ASP A 105 -11.59 -6.69 22.70
N GLY A 106 -10.93 -5.67 22.16
CA GLY A 106 -10.67 -4.41 22.84
C GLY A 106 -9.55 -4.47 23.87
N SER A 107 -8.71 -5.52 23.84
CA SER A 107 -7.54 -5.67 24.71
C SER A 107 -6.46 -4.61 24.47
N ASP A 108 -6.42 -4.02 23.27
CA ASP A 108 -5.38 -3.09 22.81
C ASP A 108 -3.95 -3.69 22.97
N ASP A 109 -3.78 -5.01 22.79
CA ASP A 109 -2.50 -5.72 22.89
C ASP A 109 -1.60 -5.50 21.66
N LEU A 110 -0.85 -4.40 21.71
CA LEU A 110 0.10 -3.98 20.68
C LEU A 110 1.24 -4.99 20.44
N ASP A 111 1.71 -5.68 21.49
CA ASP A 111 2.82 -6.63 21.39
C ASP A 111 2.37 -7.90 20.64
N ALA A 112 1.17 -8.40 20.95
CA ALA A 112 0.53 -9.47 20.18
C ALA A 112 0.24 -9.03 18.74
N GLY A 113 -0.21 -7.79 18.54
CA GLY A 113 -0.48 -7.21 17.23
C GLY A 113 0.76 -7.15 16.34
N LEU A 114 1.90 -6.70 16.87
CA LEU A 114 3.18 -6.66 16.15
C LEU A 114 3.65 -8.05 15.72
N ARG A 115 3.53 -9.04 16.60
CA ARG A 115 3.87 -10.44 16.30
C ARG A 115 2.97 -11.01 15.21
N ALA A 116 1.66 -10.79 15.31
CA ALA A 116 0.70 -11.24 14.31
C ALA A 116 0.96 -10.59 12.95
N ALA A 117 1.14 -9.27 12.90
CA ALA A 117 1.46 -8.52 11.68
C ALA A 117 2.72 -9.04 10.99
N ARG A 118 3.80 -9.26 11.76
CA ARG A 118 5.05 -9.77 11.24
C ARG A 118 4.92 -11.20 10.68
N ARG A 119 4.26 -12.10 11.40
CA ARG A 119 4.01 -13.48 10.92
C ARG A 119 3.23 -13.49 9.60
N ILE A 120 2.23 -12.62 9.46
CA ILE A 120 1.43 -12.50 8.24
C ILE A 120 2.32 -12.04 7.07
N LEU A 121 3.10 -10.97 7.25
CA LEU A 121 4.00 -10.48 6.21
C LEU A 121 5.03 -11.54 5.80
N ALA A 122 5.65 -12.20 6.79
CA ALA A 122 6.64 -13.25 6.53
C ALA A 122 6.04 -14.40 5.72
N ALA A 123 4.87 -14.90 6.12
CA ALA A 123 4.19 -15.98 5.42
C ALA A 123 3.78 -15.62 3.98
N ILE A 124 3.41 -14.36 3.71
CA ILE A 124 3.09 -13.89 2.35
C ILE A 124 4.35 -13.81 1.48
N VAL A 125 5.43 -13.22 2.01
CA VAL A 125 6.73 -13.12 1.31
C VAL A 125 7.31 -14.51 1.03
N ASP A 126 7.25 -15.42 2.00
CA ASP A 126 7.71 -16.80 1.85
C ASP A 126 6.85 -17.57 0.84
N GLY A 127 5.57 -17.21 0.73
CA GLY A 127 4.65 -17.66 -0.32
C GLY A 127 4.93 -17.08 -1.72
N GLY A 128 5.93 -16.20 -1.86
CA GLY A 128 6.37 -15.63 -3.14
C GLY A 128 5.68 -14.34 -3.54
N LEU A 129 4.83 -13.76 -2.69
CA LEU A 129 4.16 -12.50 -2.98
C LEU A 129 4.88 -11.30 -2.32
N PRO A 130 5.16 -10.23 -3.07
CA PRO A 130 5.57 -8.97 -2.48
C PRO A 130 4.42 -8.36 -1.65
N THR A 131 4.75 -7.58 -0.62
CA THR A 131 3.75 -6.96 0.28
C THR A 131 3.78 -5.44 0.24
N ALA A 132 2.63 -4.82 0.48
CA ALA A 132 2.45 -3.39 0.61
C ALA A 132 1.77 -3.03 1.92
N THR A 133 2.28 -2.02 2.64
CA THR A 133 1.73 -1.59 3.93
C THR A 133 1.64 -0.06 4.00
N GLU A 134 0.57 0.45 4.61
CA GLU A 134 0.51 1.86 5.03
C GLU A 134 1.21 2.04 6.37
N PHE A 135 2.14 2.99 6.44
CA PHE A 135 2.85 3.34 7.67
C PHE A 135 2.13 4.50 8.34
N LEU A 136 1.32 4.20 9.36
CA LEU A 136 0.57 5.20 10.12
C LEU A 136 1.32 5.67 11.37
N ASP A 137 1.97 4.77 12.10
CA ASP A 137 2.85 5.13 13.22
C ASP A 137 4.34 5.06 12.82
N PRO A 138 5.03 6.21 12.73
CA PRO A 138 6.46 6.23 12.44
C PRO A 138 7.34 5.42 13.39
N ALA A 139 6.95 5.28 14.66
CA ALA A 139 7.71 4.53 15.66
C ALA A 139 7.70 3.01 15.41
N LEU A 140 6.69 2.51 14.67
CA LEU A 140 6.53 1.07 14.37
C LEU A 140 7.10 0.67 13.02
N SER A 141 7.57 1.63 12.21
CA SER A 141 8.09 1.35 10.86
C SER A 141 9.25 0.37 10.84
N GLY A 142 10.15 0.42 11.84
CA GLY A 142 11.30 -0.48 11.96
C GLY A 142 10.94 -1.95 12.24
N HIS A 143 9.74 -2.22 12.75
CA HIS A 143 9.30 -3.57 13.13
C HIS A 143 8.91 -4.44 11.93
N LEU A 144 8.44 -3.81 10.85
CA LEU A 144 7.83 -4.50 9.71
C LEU A 144 8.52 -4.20 8.37
N SER A 145 9.26 -3.08 8.28
CA SER A 145 9.77 -2.57 7.01
C SER A 145 10.72 -3.51 6.27
N ASP A 146 11.38 -4.47 6.93
CA ASP A 146 12.23 -5.47 6.28
C ASP A 146 11.45 -6.44 5.38
N LEU A 147 10.14 -6.61 5.60
CA LEU A 147 9.27 -7.49 4.84
C LEU A 147 8.35 -6.77 3.83
N VAL A 148 8.47 -5.45 3.72
CA VAL A 148 7.58 -4.61 2.91
C VAL A 148 8.24 -4.19 1.59
N THR A 149 7.61 -4.51 0.46
CA THR A 149 8.06 -4.12 -0.88
C THR A 149 7.61 -2.71 -1.26
N TYR A 150 6.44 -2.28 -0.81
CA TYR A 150 5.87 -0.97 -1.15
C TYR A 150 5.23 -0.30 0.08
N GLY A 151 5.60 0.94 0.35
CA GLY A 151 5.00 1.74 1.43
C GLY A 151 3.92 2.69 0.93
N ALA A 152 2.96 3.01 1.78
CA ALA A 152 2.02 4.10 1.52
C ALA A 152 1.90 5.06 2.70
N ILE A 153 1.70 6.35 2.41
CA ILE A 153 1.28 7.37 3.38
C ILE A 153 -0.16 7.79 3.07
N GLY A 154 -1.01 7.70 4.09
CA GLY A 154 -2.42 8.05 4.00
C GLY A 154 -2.67 9.53 3.72
N ALA A 155 -3.85 9.83 3.15
CA ALA A 155 -4.25 11.20 2.80
C ALA A 155 -4.26 12.17 4.01
N ARG A 156 -4.49 11.67 5.22
CA ARG A 156 -4.51 12.46 6.47
C ARG A 156 -3.12 12.74 7.05
N THR A 157 -2.12 11.98 6.63
CA THR A 157 -0.73 12.10 7.12
C THR A 157 0.22 12.58 6.02
N ALA A 158 -0.25 12.78 4.80
CA ALA A 158 0.52 13.32 3.68
C ALA A 158 1.14 14.71 3.95
N SER A 159 0.48 15.55 4.75
CA SER A 159 0.99 16.85 5.20
C SER A 159 1.86 16.79 6.46
N SER A 160 1.97 15.61 7.10
CA SER A 160 2.71 15.45 8.36
C SER A 160 4.21 15.43 8.11
N GLN A 161 4.93 16.36 8.75
CA GLN A 161 6.38 16.41 8.65
C GLN A 161 7.06 15.15 9.18
N VAL A 162 6.55 14.58 10.28
CA VAL A 162 7.12 13.36 10.88
C VAL A 162 7.02 12.17 9.92
N HIS A 163 5.91 12.06 9.17
CA HIS A 163 5.77 11.03 8.15
C HIS A 163 6.71 11.26 6.97
N ARG A 164 6.86 12.51 6.50
CA ARG A 164 7.80 12.84 5.42
C ARG A 164 9.26 12.50 5.79
N GLN A 165 9.64 12.75 7.04
CA GLN A 165 10.93 12.37 7.61
C GLN A 165 11.12 10.85 7.75
N MET A 166 10.07 10.11 8.13
CA MET A 166 10.10 8.65 8.11
C MET A 166 10.34 8.14 6.68
N VAL A 167 9.57 8.62 5.70
CA VAL A 167 9.66 8.17 4.31
C VAL A 167 11.07 8.35 3.74
N SER A 168 11.77 9.43 4.09
CA SER A 168 13.15 9.66 3.60
C SER A 168 14.17 8.62 4.06
N GLY A 169 13.85 7.81 5.07
CA GLY A 169 14.68 6.71 5.56
C GLY A 169 14.18 5.31 5.21
N LEU A 170 13.01 5.20 4.58
CA LEU A 170 12.43 3.90 4.25
C LEU A 170 13.12 3.26 3.02
N PRO A 171 13.45 1.96 3.05
CA PRO A 171 14.29 1.30 2.03
C PRO A 171 13.52 0.86 0.77
N MET A 172 12.24 1.20 0.67
CA MET A 172 11.34 0.80 -0.41
C MET A 172 10.69 2.01 -1.07
N PRO A 173 10.13 1.86 -2.28
CA PRO A 173 9.28 2.88 -2.87
C PRO A 173 8.07 3.20 -1.99
N VAL A 174 7.75 4.50 -1.84
CA VAL A 174 6.62 4.95 -1.01
C VAL A 174 5.72 5.89 -1.79
N GLY A 175 4.45 5.53 -1.91
CA GLY A 175 3.43 6.41 -2.47
C GLY A 175 2.80 7.31 -1.39
N ILE A 176 2.66 8.59 -1.68
CA ILE A 176 2.01 9.58 -0.80
C ILE A 176 0.67 9.97 -1.42
N LYS A 177 -0.42 9.71 -0.71
CA LYS A 177 -1.78 10.05 -1.18
C LYS A 177 -2.01 11.56 -1.20
N ASN A 178 -2.74 12.05 -2.21
CA ASN A 178 -3.28 13.42 -2.19
C ASN A 178 -4.22 13.64 -0.99
N GLY A 179 -4.45 14.90 -0.63
CA GLY A 179 -5.30 15.30 0.50
C GLY A 179 -6.74 14.79 0.35
N THR A 180 -7.45 14.65 1.48
CA THR A 180 -8.84 14.14 1.47
C THR A 180 -9.82 15.06 0.73
N ASP A 181 -9.47 16.33 0.61
CA ASP A 181 -10.16 17.35 -0.19
C ASP A 181 -9.90 17.24 -1.69
N GLY A 182 -8.85 16.53 -2.10
CA GLY A 182 -8.42 16.38 -3.48
C GLY A 182 -7.10 17.09 -3.79
N ASP A 183 -6.50 17.81 -2.83
CA ASP A 183 -5.28 18.59 -3.10
C ASP A 183 -4.07 17.68 -3.33
N VAL A 184 -3.59 17.67 -4.57
CA VAL A 184 -2.40 16.93 -5.02
C VAL A 184 -1.11 17.61 -4.55
N GLN A 185 -1.12 18.94 -4.32
CA GLN A 185 0.08 19.67 -3.93
C GLN A 185 0.67 19.16 -2.60
N VAL A 186 -0.19 18.78 -1.65
CA VAL A 186 0.25 18.19 -0.38
C VAL A 186 1.09 16.92 -0.59
N ALA A 187 0.73 16.08 -1.56
CA ALA A 187 1.47 14.88 -1.89
C ALA A 187 2.78 15.21 -2.63
N VAL A 188 2.76 16.17 -3.56
CA VAL A 188 3.95 16.64 -4.29
C VAL A 188 4.99 17.21 -3.31
N ASP A 189 4.56 18.02 -2.34
CA ASP A 189 5.44 18.55 -1.29
C ASP A 189 5.97 17.43 -0.39
N GLY A 190 5.14 16.42 -0.12
CA GLY A 190 5.55 15.21 0.59
C GLY A 190 6.67 14.47 -0.13
N VAL A 191 6.52 14.25 -1.44
CA VAL A 191 7.53 13.61 -2.29
C VAL A 191 8.82 14.42 -2.29
N ARG A 192 8.74 15.74 -2.49
CA ARG A 192 9.93 16.61 -2.46
C ARG A 192 10.66 16.54 -1.12
N SER A 193 9.91 16.56 -0.01
CA SER A 193 10.49 16.46 1.34
C SER A 193 11.14 15.09 1.56
N ALA A 194 10.46 14.00 1.20
CA ALA A 194 10.96 12.64 1.35
C ALA A 194 12.26 12.38 0.56
N ARG A 195 12.44 13.03 -0.59
CA ARG A 195 13.67 12.93 -1.41
C ARG A 195 14.89 13.63 -0.79
N SER A 196 14.70 14.42 0.27
CA SER A 196 15.79 15.17 0.91
C SER A 196 16.33 14.42 2.13
N PRO A 197 17.61 14.60 2.50
CA PRO A 197 18.13 14.15 3.79
C PRO A 197 17.42 14.81 4.97
N HIS A 198 17.17 14.05 6.02
CA HIS A 198 16.61 14.55 7.29
C HIS A 198 17.40 14.08 8.50
N VAL A 199 17.31 14.86 9.59
CA VAL A 199 17.71 14.46 10.94
C VAL A 199 16.52 14.69 11.87
N TYR A 200 16.09 13.66 12.59
CA TYR A 200 14.93 13.73 13.50
C TYR A 200 15.04 12.74 14.66
N ALA A 201 14.19 12.91 15.68
CA ALA A 201 14.07 11.96 16.78
C ALA A 201 13.19 10.79 16.37
N GLY A 202 13.72 9.56 16.45
CA GLY A 202 13.01 8.32 16.12
C GLY A 202 13.41 7.19 17.05
N VAL A 203 13.16 5.95 16.64
CA VAL A 203 13.46 4.74 17.42
C VAL A 203 14.49 3.90 16.68
N ASP A 204 15.52 3.42 17.37
CA ASP A 204 16.51 2.50 16.80
C ASP A 204 16.05 1.03 16.83
N ASP A 205 16.86 0.14 16.27
CA ASP A 205 16.57 -1.30 16.21
C ASP A 205 16.41 -1.97 17.59
N ASP A 206 16.94 -1.36 18.65
CA ASP A 206 16.84 -1.87 20.02
C ASP A 206 15.69 -1.21 20.80
N GLY A 207 14.87 -0.39 20.15
CA GLY A 207 13.70 0.26 20.76
C GLY A 207 14.05 1.53 21.55
N ARG A 208 15.24 2.10 21.37
CA ARG A 208 15.68 3.30 22.10
C ARG A 208 15.41 4.57 21.28
N LEU A 209 15.13 5.67 21.97
CA LEU A 209 15.05 6.99 21.34
C LEU A 209 16.42 7.35 20.74
N ALA A 210 16.44 7.66 19.46
CA ALA A 210 17.66 7.90 18.69
C ALA A 210 17.53 9.10 17.75
N ALA A 211 18.68 9.71 17.41
CA ALA A 211 18.77 10.70 16.34
C ALA A 211 18.91 9.97 15.00
N VAL A 212 17.82 9.84 14.27
CA VAL A 212 17.77 9.18 12.97
C VAL A 212 18.27 10.15 11.90
N ARG A 213 19.20 9.67 11.04
CA ARG A 213 19.76 10.40 9.91
C ARG A 213 19.44 9.64 8.64
N THR A 214 18.86 10.32 7.66
CA THR A 214 18.41 9.70 6.40
C THR A 214 19.04 10.39 5.20
N THR A 215 19.15 9.67 4.09
CA THR A 215 19.74 10.18 2.84
C THR A 215 18.71 10.70 1.84
N GLY A 216 17.41 10.51 2.11
CA GLY A 216 16.34 10.76 1.15
C GLY A 216 15.89 9.47 0.46
N ASN A 217 14.64 9.46 0.02
CA ASN A 217 14.02 8.39 -0.73
C ASN A 217 13.60 8.91 -2.11
N GLU A 218 14.39 8.58 -3.14
CA GLU A 218 14.16 9.00 -4.52
C GLU A 218 12.95 8.32 -5.18
N ASP A 219 12.50 7.20 -4.60
CA ASP A 219 11.39 6.38 -5.10
C ASP A 219 10.02 6.85 -4.59
N ALA A 220 9.99 7.93 -3.79
CA ALA A 220 8.75 8.56 -3.35
C ALA A 220 7.96 9.11 -4.56
N HIS A 221 6.65 8.86 -4.58
CA HIS A 221 5.77 9.26 -5.69
C HIS A 221 4.35 9.58 -5.21
N VAL A 222 3.51 10.09 -6.12
CA VAL A 222 2.13 10.50 -5.79
C VAL A 222 1.16 9.34 -6.01
N ILE A 223 0.20 9.20 -5.08
CA ILE A 223 -1.00 8.39 -5.26
C ILE A 223 -2.22 9.31 -5.42
N LEU A 224 -2.90 9.22 -6.56
CA LEU A 224 -4.19 9.87 -6.80
C LEU A 224 -5.32 8.98 -6.30
N ARG A 225 -6.12 9.47 -5.36
CA ARG A 225 -7.19 8.69 -4.69
C ARG A 225 -8.57 9.37 -4.71
N GLY A 226 -8.70 10.48 -5.44
CA GLY A 226 -9.86 11.37 -5.46
C GLY A 226 -9.89 12.32 -4.26
N GLY A 227 -11.03 12.97 -4.04
CA GLY A 227 -11.22 13.93 -2.96
C GLY A 227 -12.70 14.19 -2.70
N SER A 228 -13.00 15.09 -1.76
CA SER A 228 -14.35 15.67 -1.68
C SER A 228 -14.70 16.50 -2.92
N SER A 229 -13.69 16.96 -3.68
CA SER A 229 -13.86 17.61 -4.99
C SER A 229 -14.28 16.64 -6.11
N GLY A 230 -14.20 15.32 -5.89
CA GLY A 230 -14.54 14.29 -6.86
C GLY A 230 -13.39 13.33 -7.16
N PRO A 231 -13.60 12.40 -8.12
CA PRO A 231 -12.54 11.56 -8.66
C PRO A 231 -11.43 12.39 -9.34
N ASN A 232 -10.20 11.87 -9.35
CA ASN A 232 -9.05 12.47 -10.02
C ASN A 232 -8.19 11.41 -10.74
N TYR A 233 -8.83 10.36 -11.25
CA TYR A 233 -8.15 9.31 -12.02
C TYR A 233 -8.05 9.62 -13.51
N ASP A 234 -8.76 10.62 -14.02
CA ASP A 234 -8.82 10.99 -15.45
C ASP A 234 -7.46 11.47 -15.99
N ALA A 235 -7.35 11.52 -17.33
CA ALA A 235 -6.09 11.86 -18.00
C ALA A 235 -5.57 13.27 -17.67
N ALA A 236 -6.47 14.24 -17.48
CA ALA A 236 -6.07 15.61 -17.15
C ALA A 236 -5.51 15.69 -15.72
N SER A 237 -6.16 15.01 -14.77
CA SER A 237 -5.69 14.90 -13.39
C SER A 237 -4.32 14.22 -13.27
N VAL A 238 -4.12 13.10 -13.99
CA VAL A 238 -2.82 12.39 -14.02
C VAL A 238 -1.73 13.28 -14.64
N THR A 239 -2.04 14.00 -15.72
CA THR A 239 -1.11 14.92 -16.38
C THR A 239 -0.71 16.08 -15.47
N ASP A 240 -1.68 16.73 -14.80
CA ASP A 240 -1.41 17.82 -13.86
C ASP A 240 -0.51 17.36 -12.69
N ALA A 241 -0.81 16.19 -12.11
CA ALA A 241 0.03 15.63 -11.05
C ALA A 241 1.48 15.38 -11.53
N GLY A 242 1.64 14.79 -12.72
CA GLY A 242 2.95 14.57 -13.33
C GLY A 242 3.71 15.87 -13.63
N GLU A 243 3.03 16.91 -14.10
CA GLU A 243 3.66 18.22 -14.32
C GLU A 243 4.11 18.89 -13.02
N ARG A 244 3.30 18.81 -11.96
CA ARG A 244 3.67 19.36 -10.64
C ARG A 244 4.91 18.66 -10.08
N LEU A 245 5.00 17.34 -10.24
CA LEU A 245 6.19 16.57 -9.87
C LEU A 245 7.43 17.03 -10.66
N ARG A 246 7.31 17.19 -11.98
CA ARG A 246 8.43 17.71 -12.80
C ARG A 246 8.86 19.10 -12.35
N ARG A 247 7.91 20.00 -12.07
CA ARG A 247 8.20 21.36 -11.57
C ARG A 247 8.87 21.35 -10.19
N SER A 248 8.65 20.32 -9.37
CA SER A 248 9.32 20.16 -8.07
C SER A 248 10.67 19.42 -8.16
N GLY A 249 11.09 19.00 -9.35
CA GLY A 249 12.33 18.24 -9.57
C GLY A 249 12.20 16.74 -9.29
N ALA A 250 10.98 16.21 -9.18
CA ALA A 250 10.71 14.79 -9.03
C ALA A 250 10.24 14.17 -10.35
N ASP A 251 10.41 12.85 -10.46
CA ASP A 251 9.93 12.11 -11.62
C ASP A 251 8.39 12.08 -11.66
N PRO A 252 7.77 12.15 -12.84
CA PRO A 252 6.32 12.21 -13.03
C PRO A 252 5.65 10.83 -12.84
N ARG A 253 5.87 10.22 -11.67
CA ARG A 253 5.40 8.87 -11.34
C ARG A 253 4.06 8.98 -10.60
N VAL A 254 2.98 8.45 -11.20
CA VAL A 254 1.64 8.50 -10.62
C VAL A 254 1.04 7.10 -10.49
N VAL A 255 0.66 6.76 -9.26
CA VAL A 255 -0.16 5.59 -8.94
C VAL A 255 -1.61 6.05 -8.75
N VAL A 256 -2.59 5.28 -9.22
CA VAL A 256 -4.01 5.61 -9.04
C VAL A 256 -4.68 4.60 -8.12
N ASP A 257 -5.18 5.07 -6.97
CA ASP A 257 -6.07 4.31 -6.09
C ASP A 257 -7.48 4.33 -6.67
N VAL A 258 -7.95 3.18 -7.15
CA VAL A 258 -9.25 3.06 -7.84
C VAL A 258 -10.43 3.02 -6.86
N SER A 259 -10.15 2.88 -5.56
CA SER A 259 -11.13 2.88 -4.47
C SER A 259 -11.41 4.30 -3.96
N HIS A 260 -11.88 4.38 -2.72
CA HIS A 260 -12.12 5.56 -1.94
C HIS A 260 -12.82 6.72 -2.69
N GLY A 261 -12.08 7.74 -3.15
CA GLY A 261 -12.64 8.97 -3.71
C GLY A 261 -12.93 8.80 -5.18
N ASN A 262 -12.07 8.06 -5.86
CA ASN A 262 -12.23 7.68 -7.26
C ASN A 262 -13.43 6.76 -7.48
N SER A 263 -13.72 5.88 -6.51
CA SER A 263 -14.94 5.05 -6.53
C SER A 263 -16.18 5.72 -5.92
N ALA A 264 -16.07 6.97 -5.45
CA ALA A 264 -17.08 7.64 -4.63
C ALA A 264 -17.59 6.76 -3.46
N LYS A 265 -16.68 5.99 -2.85
CA LYS A 265 -16.93 5.03 -1.77
C LYS A 265 -17.89 3.88 -2.14
N ASN A 266 -18.08 3.63 -3.43
CA ASN A 266 -18.79 2.46 -3.92
C ASN A 266 -17.79 1.45 -4.47
N HIS A 267 -17.56 0.36 -3.75
CA HIS A 267 -16.58 -0.67 -4.11
C HIS A 267 -16.74 -1.23 -5.52
N ARG A 268 -17.97 -1.29 -6.08
CA ARG A 268 -18.21 -1.79 -7.45
C ARG A 268 -17.71 -0.83 -8.52
N ARG A 269 -17.70 0.48 -8.23
CA ARG A 269 -17.17 1.50 -9.15
C ARG A 269 -15.66 1.42 -9.34
N GLN A 270 -14.95 0.64 -8.50
CA GLN A 270 -13.54 0.31 -8.76
C GLN A 270 -13.37 -0.34 -10.14
N LEU A 271 -14.35 -1.13 -10.61
CA LEU A 271 -14.32 -1.75 -11.94
C LEU A 271 -14.43 -0.72 -13.06
N ASP A 272 -15.26 0.31 -12.90
CA ASP A 272 -15.39 1.40 -13.88
C ASP A 272 -14.07 2.18 -13.99
N VAL A 273 -13.47 2.51 -12.85
CA VAL A 273 -12.19 3.21 -12.79
C VAL A 273 -11.06 2.35 -13.38
N MET A 274 -11.01 1.06 -13.05
CA MET A 274 -10.05 0.12 -13.63
C MET A 274 -10.21 -0.01 -15.15
N GLY A 275 -11.44 -0.02 -15.66
CA GLY A 275 -11.73 -0.05 -17.10
C GLY A 275 -11.19 1.18 -17.83
N ASP A 276 -11.46 2.38 -17.32
CA ASP A 276 -10.93 3.63 -17.89
C ASP A 276 -9.40 3.63 -17.96
N LEU A 277 -8.75 3.21 -16.86
CA LEU A 277 -7.30 3.12 -16.79
C LEU A 277 -6.75 2.05 -17.75
N ALA A 278 -7.42 0.90 -17.87
CA ALA A 278 -7.04 -0.16 -18.80
C ALA A 278 -7.13 0.33 -20.26
N ASP A 279 -8.22 1.00 -20.65
CA ASP A 279 -8.38 1.55 -22.00
C ASP A 279 -7.28 2.57 -22.33
N ARG A 280 -6.95 3.44 -21.38
CA ARG A 280 -5.87 4.42 -21.54
C ARG A 280 -4.49 3.77 -21.66
N ILE A 281 -4.20 2.81 -20.80
CA ILE A 281 -2.94 2.05 -20.85
C ILE A 281 -2.82 1.33 -22.20
N ALA A 282 -3.87 0.65 -22.65
CA ALA A 282 -3.94 0.02 -23.97
C ALA A 282 -3.68 1.03 -25.10
N GLY A 283 -4.22 2.24 -24.96
CA GLY A 283 -4.01 3.37 -25.88
C GLY A 283 -2.61 4.00 -25.86
N GLY A 284 -1.69 3.54 -25.00
CA GLY A 284 -0.33 4.05 -24.94
C GLY A 284 0.00 4.94 -23.74
N ASP A 285 -0.93 5.12 -22.80
CA ASP A 285 -0.68 5.94 -21.60
C ASP A 285 0.46 5.32 -20.76
N ARG A 286 1.44 6.18 -20.45
CA ARG A 286 2.60 5.89 -19.59
C ARG A 286 2.63 6.77 -18.34
N GLY A 287 1.66 7.67 -18.16
CA GLY A 287 1.53 8.51 -16.97
C GLY A 287 1.07 7.74 -15.74
N VAL A 288 0.39 6.61 -15.92
CA VAL A 288 -0.04 5.71 -14.84
C VAL A 288 0.94 4.54 -14.74
N VAL A 289 1.76 4.55 -13.69
CA VAL A 289 2.79 3.51 -13.43
C VAL A 289 2.28 2.40 -12.51
N GLY A 290 1.14 2.61 -11.86
CA GLY A 290 0.51 1.59 -11.02
C GLY A 290 -0.90 1.94 -10.59
N VAL A 291 -1.58 0.95 -10.03
CA VAL A 291 -2.92 1.08 -9.45
C VAL A 291 -2.97 0.51 -8.03
N MET A 292 -3.89 1.03 -7.21
CA MET A 292 -4.28 0.41 -5.93
C MET A 292 -5.73 -0.02 -5.95
N VAL A 293 -6.00 -1.25 -5.50
CA VAL A 293 -7.34 -1.86 -5.51
C VAL A 293 -7.65 -2.43 -4.11
N GLU A 294 -8.87 -2.19 -3.63
CA GLU A 294 -9.38 -2.81 -2.42
C GLU A 294 -10.29 -4.00 -2.76
N SER A 295 -9.81 -5.19 -2.44
CA SER A 295 -10.44 -6.47 -2.76
C SER A 295 -10.22 -7.49 -1.64
N PHE A 296 -11.17 -8.41 -1.47
CA PHE A 296 -11.00 -9.53 -0.55
C PHE A 296 -11.66 -10.79 -1.10
N LEU A 297 -11.82 -11.82 -0.28
CA LEU A 297 -12.44 -13.08 -0.72
C LEU A 297 -13.93 -12.86 -1.03
N VAL A 298 -14.63 -12.11 -0.18
CA VAL A 298 -16.05 -11.77 -0.28
C VAL A 298 -16.20 -10.25 -0.49
N GLU A 299 -17.10 -9.86 -1.39
CA GLU A 299 -17.37 -8.44 -1.69
C GLU A 299 -18.01 -7.69 -0.52
N GLY A 300 -17.97 -6.37 -0.58
CA GLY A 300 -18.63 -5.50 0.39
C GLY A 300 -17.85 -5.36 1.70
N ARG A 301 -18.59 -5.08 2.78
CA ARG A 301 -18.09 -4.98 4.15
C ARG A 301 -19.14 -5.48 5.13
N GLN A 302 -18.70 -5.76 6.33
CA GLN A 302 -19.54 -6.01 7.50
C GLN A 302 -19.15 -5.07 8.64
N ASP A 303 -20.05 -4.90 9.60
CA ASP A 303 -19.79 -4.18 10.83
C ASP A 303 -19.24 -5.14 11.89
N LEU A 304 -18.33 -4.65 12.74
CA LEU A 304 -17.78 -5.43 13.84
C LEU A 304 -18.83 -5.77 14.92
N GLY A 305 -20.01 -5.14 14.87
CA GLY A 305 -21.11 -5.42 15.81
C GLY A 305 -20.65 -5.32 17.27
N THR A 306 -21.02 -6.33 18.05
CA THR A 306 -20.46 -6.54 19.39
C THR A 306 -19.14 -7.33 19.29
N LEU A 307 -18.10 -6.91 20.02
CA LEU A 307 -16.81 -7.62 20.03
C LEU A 307 -17.00 -9.10 20.37
N GLY A 308 -16.37 -9.98 19.58
CA GLY A 308 -16.46 -11.43 19.71
C GLY A 308 -17.63 -12.09 18.95
N GLU A 309 -18.49 -11.34 18.26
CA GLU A 309 -19.52 -11.93 17.38
C GLU A 309 -18.89 -12.59 16.13
N PRO A 310 -19.47 -13.70 15.63
CA PRO A 310 -18.98 -14.35 14.42
C PRO A 310 -19.02 -13.42 13.21
N LEU A 311 -17.88 -13.26 12.54
CA LEU A 311 -17.76 -12.50 11.30
C LEU A 311 -17.86 -13.42 10.08
N THR A 312 -18.38 -12.87 8.99
CA THR A 312 -18.34 -13.52 7.67
C THR A 312 -16.87 -13.66 7.25
N TYR A 313 -16.43 -14.90 7.05
CA TYR A 313 -15.07 -15.21 6.63
C TYR A 313 -14.71 -14.48 5.33
N GLY A 314 -13.55 -13.83 5.31
CA GLY A 314 -13.04 -13.20 4.09
C GLY A 314 -13.81 -11.96 3.62
N GLN A 315 -14.62 -11.32 4.49
CA GLN A 315 -15.29 -10.06 4.21
C GLN A 315 -14.73 -8.92 5.08
N SER A 316 -14.47 -7.75 4.47
CA SER A 316 -13.85 -6.60 5.14
C SER A 316 -14.67 -6.09 6.33
N ILE A 317 -14.02 -5.70 7.42
CA ILE A 317 -14.64 -4.99 8.56
C ILE A 317 -14.43 -3.46 8.51
N THR A 318 -13.81 -2.96 7.44
CA THR A 318 -13.53 -1.52 7.24
C THR A 318 -14.22 -1.01 5.98
N ASP A 319 -13.48 -0.53 4.97
CA ASP A 319 -14.08 -0.09 3.72
C ASP A 319 -14.47 -1.30 2.86
N ALA A 320 -15.53 -1.13 2.06
CA ALA A 320 -16.06 -2.20 1.22
C ALA A 320 -15.08 -2.58 0.11
N CYS A 321 -14.93 -3.87 -0.14
CA CYS A 321 -13.97 -4.42 -1.10
C CYS A 321 -14.67 -5.07 -2.30
N LEU A 322 -13.96 -5.21 -3.43
CA LEU A 322 -14.37 -6.14 -4.49
C LEU A 322 -14.26 -7.59 -3.98
N GLY A 323 -15.09 -8.48 -4.54
CA GLY A 323 -14.94 -9.92 -4.31
C GLY A 323 -13.85 -10.53 -5.20
N TRP A 324 -13.47 -11.78 -4.91
CA TRP A 324 -12.39 -12.46 -5.63
C TRP A 324 -12.60 -12.54 -7.15
N ALA A 325 -13.79 -12.94 -7.61
CA ALA A 325 -14.08 -13.10 -9.04
C ALA A 325 -13.95 -11.77 -9.82
N ASP A 326 -14.33 -10.65 -9.21
CA ASP A 326 -14.18 -9.32 -9.80
C ASP A 326 -12.71 -8.87 -9.79
N THR A 327 -11.97 -9.25 -8.76
CA THR A 327 -10.53 -9.00 -8.63
C THR A 327 -9.75 -9.67 -9.77
N GLU A 328 -9.98 -10.97 -9.99
CA GLU A 328 -9.34 -11.73 -11.07
C GLU A 328 -9.62 -11.10 -12.44
N ARG A 329 -10.90 -10.77 -12.70
CA ARG A 329 -11.30 -10.16 -13.96
C ARG A 329 -10.64 -8.80 -14.19
N ALA A 330 -10.61 -7.94 -13.17
CA ALA A 330 -10.02 -6.61 -13.29
C ALA A 330 -8.49 -6.66 -13.48
N VAL A 331 -7.79 -7.54 -12.77
CA VAL A 331 -6.34 -7.71 -12.89
C VAL A 331 -5.96 -8.28 -14.27
N ARG A 332 -6.68 -9.29 -14.77
CA ARG A 332 -6.45 -9.85 -16.12
C ARG A 332 -6.70 -8.81 -17.20
N ALA A 333 -7.79 -8.05 -17.11
CA ALA A 333 -8.09 -6.97 -18.06
C ALA A 333 -6.98 -5.91 -18.09
N LEU A 334 -6.40 -5.55 -16.93
CA LEU A 334 -5.26 -4.64 -16.88
C LEU A 334 -4.00 -5.25 -17.52
N ALA A 335 -3.76 -6.55 -17.35
CA ALA A 335 -2.65 -7.25 -18.01
C ALA A 335 -2.82 -7.25 -19.54
N ASP A 336 -4.04 -7.47 -20.02
CA ASP A 336 -4.38 -7.41 -21.45
C ASP A 336 -4.15 -5.99 -22.01
N ALA A 337 -4.48 -4.94 -21.25
CA ALA A 337 -4.18 -3.56 -21.61
C ALA A 337 -2.68 -3.29 -21.76
N VAL A 338 -1.84 -3.82 -20.86
CA VAL A 338 -0.37 -3.72 -21.02
C VAL A 338 0.11 -4.44 -22.28
N SER A 339 -0.48 -5.57 -22.62
CA SER A 339 -0.17 -6.30 -23.87
C SER A 339 -0.54 -5.49 -25.10
N ALA A 340 -1.73 -4.88 -25.10
CA ALA A 340 -2.18 -3.99 -26.17
C ALA A 340 -1.24 -2.78 -26.33
N ARG A 341 -0.80 -2.17 -25.22
CA ARG A 341 0.18 -1.07 -25.22
C ARG A 341 1.48 -1.46 -25.91
N ARG A 342 2.01 -2.65 -25.63
CA ARG A 342 3.24 -3.19 -26.24
C ARG A 342 3.08 -3.34 -27.75
N ALA A 343 1.95 -3.87 -28.21
CA ALA A 343 1.67 -4.06 -29.63
C ALA A 343 1.63 -2.73 -30.41
N VAL A 344 1.08 -1.66 -29.81
CA VAL A 344 1.09 -0.31 -30.40
C VAL A 344 2.51 0.24 -30.51
N GLY A 345 3.37 -0.04 -29.52
CA GLY A 345 4.76 0.41 -29.48
C GLY A 345 5.66 -0.24 -30.53
N THR A 346 5.39 -1.50 -30.92
CA THR A 346 6.18 -2.24 -31.93
C THR A 346 5.85 -1.87 -33.39
N GLY A 347 4.81 -1.05 -33.62
CA GLY A 347 4.37 -0.63 -34.95
C GLY A 347 4.91 0.72 -35.44
N ARG A 348 5.90 1.31 -34.75
CA ARG A 348 6.60 2.55 -35.13
C ARG A 348 8.09 2.28 -35.33
#